data_AF-A0A8X6HNB0-F1
#
_entry.id   AF-A0A8X6HNB0-F1
#
_cell.length_a   1.000
_cell.length_b   1.000
_cell.length_c   1.000
_cell.angle_alpha   90.00
_cell.angle_beta   90.00
_cell.angle_gamma   90.00
#
_symmetry.space_group_name_H-M   'P 1'
#
loop_
_entity.id
_entity.type
_entity.pdbx_description
1 polymer ?
#
loop_
_entity_poly.entity_id
_entity_poly.type
_entity_poly.pdbx_seq_one_letter_code
_entity_poly.pdbx_strand_id
1 'polypeptide(L)'
;MSFGLRNAPSTFQRFITKVLRGLDFVFPYLDDVLITSSSEEEHEKHVKLVFYRFQQYGLRINLAKSVMGADQVEYLGHLITSEGSRPLPEKVEVISNYKLPDTIHELRTFLGIVNFYRRYLKDAAKTQAPLHDLLKGAKNKDNRKVPWTENTVKNFE
;
A
#
# COMPACT_ATOMS: atom_id res chain seq x y z
N MET A 1 -12.91 9.84 19.03
CA MET A 1 -12.10 8.63 19.29
C MET A 1 -10.67 9.09 19.53
N SER A 2 -10.04 8.74 20.64
CA SER A 2 -8.66 9.16 20.94
C SER A 2 -7.64 8.33 20.15
N PHE A 3 -6.49 8.93 19.87
CA PHE A 3 -5.35 8.23 19.29
C PHE A 3 -4.79 7.17 20.25
N GLY A 4 -4.14 6.14 19.70
CA GLY A 4 -3.45 5.09 20.47
C GLY A 4 -4.30 3.88 20.87
N LEU A 5 -5.61 3.91 20.65
CA LEU A 5 -6.48 2.75 20.90
C LEU A 5 -6.27 1.67 19.83
N ARG A 6 -5.93 0.45 20.25
CA ARG A 6 -5.68 -0.70 19.35
C ARG A 6 -6.77 -0.93 18.30
N ASN A 7 -8.04 -0.74 18.69
CA ASN A 7 -9.21 -1.00 17.84
C ASN A 7 -9.76 0.26 17.16
N ALA A 8 -9.11 1.42 17.33
CA ALA A 8 -9.55 2.65 16.67
C ALA A 8 -9.58 2.53 15.14
N PRO A 9 -8.52 2.04 14.46
CA PRO A 9 -8.51 1.92 13.00
C PRO A 9 -9.65 1.03 12.48
N SER A 10 -9.86 -0.13 13.09
CA SER A 10 -10.93 -1.06 12.69
C SER A 10 -12.33 -0.48 12.90
N THR A 11 -12.51 0.30 13.97
CA THR A 11 -13.78 0.96 14.24
C THR A 11 -14.03 2.08 13.23
N PHE A 12 -13.01 2.87 12.91
CA PHE A 12 -13.11 3.90 11.88
C PHE A 12 -13.37 3.31 10.49
N GLN A 13 -12.67 2.24 10.12
CA GLN A 13 -12.92 1.51 8.87
C GLN A 13 -14.38 1.08 8.74
N ARG A 14 -14.95 0.48 9.80
CA ARG A 14 -16.37 0.07 9.80
C ARG A 14 -17.30 1.27 9.63
N PHE A 15 -16.96 2.39 10.25
CA PHE A 15 -17.72 3.63 10.13
C PHE A 15 -17.66 4.21 8.71
N ILE A 16 -16.47 4.42 8.14
CA ILE A 16 -16.32 5.02 6.82
C ILE A 16 -16.93 4.14 5.72
N THR A 17 -16.80 2.80 5.83
CA THR A 17 -17.47 1.85 4.93
C THR A 17 -18.99 1.93 5.06
N LYS A 18 -19.55 2.25 6.23
CA LYS A 18 -21.00 2.49 6.39
C LYS A 18 -21.42 3.81 5.73
N VAL A 19 -20.65 4.88 5.90
CA VAL A 19 -20.93 6.21 5.33
C VAL A 19 -21.00 6.17 3.81
N LEU A 20 -20.04 5.46 3.18
CA LEU A 20 -19.86 5.38 1.74
C LEU A 20 -20.51 4.14 1.10
N ARG A 21 -21.33 3.42 1.87
CA ARG A 21 -21.98 2.19 1.38
C ARG A 21 -22.85 2.49 0.17
N GLY A 22 -22.72 1.66 -0.87
CA GLY A 22 -23.49 1.76 -2.11
C GLY A 22 -22.89 2.71 -3.15
N LEU A 23 -21.68 3.24 -2.90
CA LEU A 23 -20.88 3.95 -3.89
C LEU A 23 -19.78 2.98 -4.37
N ASP A 24 -19.88 2.51 -5.60
CA ASP A 24 -18.95 1.58 -6.26
C ASP A 24 -17.69 2.27 -6.79
N PHE A 25 -17.77 3.58 -7.02
CA PHE A 25 -16.68 4.43 -7.47
C PHE A 25 -15.77 4.98 -6.35
N VAL A 26 -15.96 4.51 -5.10
CA VAL A 26 -15.23 5.00 -3.92
C VAL A 26 -14.51 3.86 -3.21
N PHE A 27 -13.24 4.07 -2.90
CA PHE A 27 -12.39 3.11 -2.21
C PHE A 27 -11.86 3.75 -0.92
N PRO A 28 -12.53 3.51 0.23
CA PRO A 28 -12.07 4.01 1.52
C PRO A 28 -11.15 3.02 2.24
N TYR A 29 -10.03 3.52 2.76
CA TYR A 29 -9.12 2.79 3.63
C TYR A 29 -8.67 3.67 4.77
N LEU A 30 -9.13 3.34 5.98
CA LEU A 30 -9.00 4.17 7.16
C LEU A 30 -9.43 5.61 6.83
N ASP A 31 -8.54 6.57 7.04
CA ASP A 31 -8.78 8.00 6.85
C ASP A 31 -8.65 8.45 5.38
N ASP A 32 -8.12 7.59 4.49
CA ASP A 32 -7.88 7.92 3.08
C ASP A 32 -9.01 7.39 2.18
N VAL A 33 -9.59 8.28 1.37
CA VAL A 33 -10.69 7.95 0.47
C VAL A 33 -10.32 8.30 -0.97
N LEU A 34 -10.26 7.28 -1.82
CA LEU A 34 -10.04 7.43 -3.26
C LEU A 34 -11.39 7.46 -3.98
N ILE A 35 -11.58 8.41 -4.89
CA ILE A 35 -12.75 8.55 -5.76
C ILE A 35 -12.27 8.42 -7.20
N THR A 36 -12.88 7.55 -7.99
CA THR A 36 -12.53 7.36 -9.42
C THR A 36 -13.74 7.56 -10.30
N SER A 37 -13.57 8.09 -11.50
CA SER A 37 -14.66 8.30 -12.47
C SER A 37 -14.15 8.17 -13.90
N SER A 38 -15.04 8.02 -14.87
CA SER A 38 -14.68 7.86 -16.29
C SER A 38 -14.59 9.18 -17.05
N SER A 39 -15.19 10.26 -16.53
CA SER A 39 -15.08 11.62 -17.08
C SER A 39 -15.07 12.68 -15.97
N GLU A 40 -14.66 13.90 -16.32
CA GLU A 40 -14.66 15.04 -15.39
C GLU A 40 -16.07 15.40 -14.91
N GLU A 41 -17.07 15.37 -15.79
CA GLU A 41 -18.46 15.67 -15.43
C GLU A 41 -19.07 14.61 -14.50
N GLU A 42 -18.70 13.34 -14.70
CA GLU A 42 -19.06 12.26 -13.79
C GLU A 42 -18.32 12.42 -12.45
N HIS A 43 -17.05 12.79 -12.49
CA HIS A 43 -16.23 13.02 -11.30
C HIS A 43 -16.80 14.12 -10.41
N GLU A 44 -17.22 15.24 -10.99
CA GLU A 44 -17.86 16.31 -10.24
C GLU A 44 -19.12 15.82 -9.49
N LYS A 45 -19.94 14.98 -10.13
CA LYS A 45 -21.14 14.39 -9.50
C LYS A 45 -20.76 13.43 -8.36
N HIS A 46 -19.77 12.58 -8.59
CA HIS A 46 -19.26 11.63 -7.60
C HIS A 46 -18.71 12.33 -6.36
N VAL A 47 -17.87 13.35 -6.55
CA VAL A 47 -17.29 14.16 -5.46
C VAL A 47 -18.40 14.86 -4.67
N LYS A 48 -19.37 15.50 -5.34
CA LYS A 48 -20.52 16.13 -4.66
C LYS A 48 -21.32 15.13 -3.81
N LEU A 49 -21.55 13.92 -4.32
CA LEU A 49 -22.26 12.88 -3.58
C LEU A 49 -21.47 12.42 -2.36
N VAL A 50 -20.16 12.23 -2.48
CA VAL A 50 -19.29 11.88 -1.35
C VAL A 50 -19.26 12.98 -0.30
N PHE A 51 -19.11 14.24 -0.70
CA PHE A 51 -19.12 15.38 0.22
C PHE A 51 -20.47 15.50 0.94
N TYR A 52 -21.57 15.29 0.24
CA TYR A 52 -22.89 15.23 0.85
C TYR A 52 -22.96 14.14 1.93
N ARG A 53 -22.48 12.92 1.65
CA ARG A 53 -22.42 11.84 2.65
C ARG A 53 -21.55 12.22 3.84
N PHE A 54 -20.38 12.80 3.62
CA PHE A 54 -19.52 13.25 4.70
C PHE A 54 -20.20 14.29 5.59
N GLN A 55 -20.87 15.27 4.98
CA GLN A 55 -21.64 16.28 5.70
C GLN A 55 -22.77 15.66 6.55
N GLN A 56 -23.54 14.71 6.00
CA GLN A 56 -24.62 14.03 6.74
C GLN A 56 -24.13 13.29 7.99
N TYR A 57 -22.89 12.79 7.95
CA TYR A 57 -22.29 12.02 9.05
C TYR A 57 -21.29 12.84 9.90
N GLY A 58 -21.18 14.15 9.64
CA GLY A 58 -20.30 15.06 10.40
C GLY A 58 -18.80 14.83 10.18
N LEU A 59 -18.41 14.21 9.06
CA LEU A 59 -17.02 14.05 8.67
C LEU A 59 -16.46 15.37 8.11
N ARG A 60 -15.18 15.61 8.38
CA ARG A 60 -14.44 16.79 7.89
C ARG A 60 -13.29 16.33 7.00
N ILE A 61 -13.06 17.09 5.94
CA ILE A 61 -11.98 16.86 4.97
C ILE A 61 -10.82 17.78 5.31
N ASN A 62 -9.59 17.27 5.25
CA ASN A 62 -8.40 18.08 5.34
C ASN A 62 -7.94 18.52 3.94
N LEU A 63 -8.42 19.69 3.50
CA LEU A 63 -8.13 20.22 2.15
C LEU A 63 -6.64 20.32 1.84
N ALA A 64 -5.79 20.65 2.84
CA ALA A 64 -4.34 20.78 2.65
C ALA A 64 -3.64 19.44 2.33
N LYS A 65 -4.31 18.31 2.61
CA LYS A 65 -3.82 16.96 2.32
C LYS A 65 -4.62 16.27 1.22
N SER A 66 -5.61 16.93 0.65
CA SER A 66 -6.46 16.36 -0.40
C SER A 66 -5.92 16.73 -1.78
N VAL A 67 -5.95 15.75 -2.69
CA VAL A 67 -5.71 15.95 -4.12
C VAL A 67 -7.05 15.81 -4.82
N MET A 68 -7.40 16.76 -5.69
CA MET A 68 -8.70 16.78 -6.38
C MET A 68 -8.50 16.93 -7.89
N GLY A 69 -9.31 16.23 -8.69
CA GLY A 69 -9.34 16.38 -10.15
C GLY A 69 -8.02 16.10 -10.86
N ALA A 70 -7.25 15.10 -10.40
CA ALA A 70 -5.95 14.77 -10.97
C ALA A 70 -6.01 13.47 -11.80
N ASP A 71 -5.27 13.43 -12.91
CA ASP A 71 -5.15 12.23 -13.77
C ASP A 71 -4.41 11.08 -13.10
N GLN A 72 -3.59 11.39 -12.10
CA GLN A 72 -2.88 10.42 -11.28
C GLN A 72 -2.83 10.87 -9.82
N VAL A 73 -2.89 9.91 -8.90
CA VAL A 73 -2.88 10.18 -7.46
C VAL A 73 -2.15 9.09 -6.70
N GLU A 74 -1.40 9.48 -5.67
CA GLU A 74 -0.81 8.54 -4.73
C GLU A 74 -1.85 8.07 -3.71
N TYR A 75 -2.01 6.75 -3.58
CA TYR A 75 -2.97 6.14 -2.67
C TYR A 75 -2.40 4.83 -2.11
N LEU A 76 -2.32 4.72 -0.77
CA LEU A 76 -1.84 3.53 -0.06
C LEU A 76 -0.50 2.97 -0.57
N GLY A 77 0.46 3.85 -0.86
CA GLY A 77 1.80 3.46 -1.32
C GLY A 77 1.87 3.03 -2.79
N HIS A 78 0.84 3.34 -3.57
CA HIS A 78 0.75 3.09 -5.02
C HIS A 78 0.40 4.39 -5.74
N LEU A 79 0.83 4.50 -6.99
CA LEU A 79 0.36 5.52 -7.92
C LEU A 79 -0.80 4.94 -8.73
N ILE A 80 -1.95 5.61 -8.67
CA ILE A 80 -3.16 5.23 -9.38
C ILE A 80 -3.29 6.12 -10.61
N THR A 81 -3.53 5.50 -11.77
CA THR A 81 -3.72 6.14 -13.07
C THR A 81 -4.89 5.49 -13.81
N SER A 82 -5.26 6.03 -14.97
CA SER A 82 -6.26 5.41 -15.87
C SER A 82 -5.87 4.00 -16.35
N GLU A 83 -4.57 3.68 -16.39
CA GLU A 83 -4.06 2.37 -16.79
C GLU A 83 -4.07 1.33 -15.64
N GLY A 84 -4.33 1.79 -14.41
CA GLY A 84 -4.40 0.94 -13.23
C GLY A 84 -3.53 1.45 -12.08
N SER A 85 -2.91 0.52 -11.35
CA SER A 85 -2.04 0.85 -10.21
C SER A 85 -0.61 0.45 -10.50
N ARG A 86 0.36 1.24 -10.02
CA ARG A 86 1.78 0.92 -10.07
C ARG A 86 2.47 1.27 -8.74
N PRO A 87 3.59 0.63 -8.39
CA PRO A 87 4.42 1.08 -7.27
C PRO A 87 4.86 2.53 -7.46
N LEU A 88 5.04 3.26 -6.36
CA LEU A 88 5.62 4.60 -6.41
C LEU A 88 7.07 4.53 -6.94
N PRO A 89 7.49 5.39 -7.88
CA PRO A 89 8.85 5.37 -8.43
C PRO A 89 9.95 5.41 -7.36
N GLU A 90 9.78 6.23 -6.33
CA GLU A 90 10.72 6.32 -5.20
C GLU A 90 10.84 4.99 -4.44
N LYS A 91 9.75 4.22 -4.32
CA LYS A 91 9.77 2.91 -3.66
C LYS A 91 10.44 1.87 -4.52
N VAL A 92 10.26 1.93 -5.84
CA VAL A 92 11.00 1.08 -6.78
C VAL A 92 12.49 1.37 -6.68
N GLU A 93 12.89 2.64 -6.69
CA GLU A 93 14.29 3.05 -6.59
C GLU A 93 14.95 2.55 -5.29
N VAL A 94 14.26 2.67 -4.15
CA VAL A 94 14.75 2.15 -2.86
C VAL A 94 14.94 0.62 -2.88
N ILE A 95 14.07 -0.12 -3.58
CA ILE A 95 14.18 -1.58 -3.70
C ILE A 95 15.31 -1.95 -4.66
N SER A 96 15.40 -1.28 -5.80
CA SER A 96 16.44 -1.52 -6.82
C SER A 96 17.84 -1.21 -6.31
N ASN A 97 17.98 -0.21 -5.44
CA ASN A 97 19.26 0.18 -4.83
C ASN A 97 19.46 -0.44 -3.44
N TYR A 98 18.63 -1.41 -3.05
CA TYR A 98 18.72 -2.03 -1.74
C TYR A 98 20.04 -2.82 -1.64
N LYS A 99 20.85 -2.52 -0.62
CA LYS A 99 22.11 -3.24 -0.40
C LYS A 99 21.85 -4.70 -0.06
N LEU A 100 22.71 -5.60 -0.53
CA LEU A 100 22.63 -7.02 -0.19
C LEU A 100 22.55 -7.18 1.34
N PRO A 101 21.47 -7.76 1.89
CA PRO A 101 21.28 -7.88 3.33
C PRO A 101 22.38 -8.71 3.99
N ASP A 102 23.00 -8.19 5.06
CA ASP A 102 24.05 -8.91 5.78
C ASP A 102 23.44 -9.88 6.81
N THR A 103 22.29 -9.51 7.39
CA THR A 103 21.64 -10.25 8.47
C THR A 103 20.30 -10.85 8.06
N ILE A 104 19.90 -11.94 8.72
CA ILE A 104 18.59 -12.58 8.54
C ILE A 104 17.45 -11.59 8.82
N HIS A 105 17.63 -10.68 9.78
CA HIS A 105 16.68 -9.61 10.07
C HIS A 105 16.51 -8.62 8.90
N GLU A 106 17.62 -8.18 8.29
CA GLU A 106 17.59 -7.33 7.11
C GLU A 106 16.96 -8.05 5.91
N LEU A 107 17.32 -9.31 5.67
CA LEU A 107 16.73 -10.11 4.58
C LEU A 107 15.21 -10.24 4.74
N ARG A 108 14.73 -10.49 5.97
CA ARG A 108 13.29 -10.53 6.25
C ARG A 108 12.63 -9.18 6.01
N THR A 109 13.30 -8.08 6.34
CA THR A 109 12.80 -6.72 6.10
C THR A 109 12.68 -6.45 4.61
N PHE A 110 13.73 -6.75 3.84
CA PHE A 110 13.73 -6.66 2.38
C PHE A 110 12.60 -7.48 1.75
N LEU A 111 12.48 -8.76 2.11
CA LEU A 111 11.41 -9.63 1.59
C LEU A 111 10.01 -9.11 1.97
N GLY A 112 9.86 -8.48 3.14
CA GLY A 112 8.61 -7.82 3.51
C GLY A 112 8.24 -6.67 2.57
N ILE A 113 9.22 -5.84 2.19
CA ILE A 113 9.04 -4.74 1.24
C ILE A 113 8.70 -5.28 -0.15
N VAL A 114 9.47 -6.25 -0.67
CA VAL A 114 9.22 -6.86 -1.98
C VAL A 114 7.85 -7.53 -2.02
N ASN A 115 7.47 -8.23 -0.95
CA ASN A 115 6.17 -8.91 -0.87
C ASN A 115 4.98 -7.94 -0.86
N PHE A 116 5.14 -6.69 -0.37
CA PHE A 116 4.13 -5.65 -0.50
C PHE A 116 3.79 -5.35 -1.97
N TYR A 117 4.81 -5.36 -2.84
CA TYR A 117 4.68 -5.12 -4.29
C TYR A 117 4.61 -6.38 -5.14
N ARG A 118 4.47 -7.58 -4.54
CA ARG A 118 4.51 -8.87 -5.25
C ARG A 118 3.58 -9.00 -6.46
N ARG A 119 2.45 -8.27 -6.47
CA ARG A 119 1.46 -8.31 -7.55
C ARG A 119 1.99 -7.77 -8.88
N TYR A 120 3.05 -6.95 -8.84
CA TYR A 120 3.70 -6.35 -10.00
C TYR A 120 4.89 -7.18 -10.48
N LEU A 121 5.26 -8.23 -9.75
CA LEU A 121 6.41 -9.06 -10.03
C LEU A 121 5.95 -10.37 -10.65
N LYS A 122 6.36 -10.61 -11.90
CA LYS A 122 6.15 -11.89 -12.56
C LYS A 122 6.88 -13.00 -11.81
N ASP A 123 6.21 -14.12 -11.57
CA ASP A 123 6.77 -15.30 -10.89
C ASP A 123 7.37 -14.99 -9.50
N ALA A 124 6.86 -13.97 -8.80
CA ALA A 124 7.41 -13.48 -7.52
C ALA A 124 7.68 -14.60 -6.49
N ALA A 125 6.75 -15.53 -6.34
CA ALA A 125 6.89 -16.65 -5.41
C ALA A 125 8.06 -17.58 -5.78
N LYS A 126 8.28 -17.81 -7.08
CA LYS A 126 9.36 -18.67 -7.57
C LYS A 126 10.73 -18.01 -7.32
N THR A 127 10.85 -16.72 -7.63
CA THR A 127 12.09 -15.94 -7.42
C THR A 127 12.42 -15.76 -5.94
N GLN A 128 11.40 -15.56 -5.10
CA GLN A 128 11.59 -15.35 -3.66
C GLN A 128 11.75 -16.66 -2.87
N ALA A 129 11.39 -17.82 -3.41
CA ALA A 129 11.44 -19.09 -2.68
C ALA A 129 12.85 -19.41 -2.13
N PRO A 130 13.94 -19.31 -2.90
CA PRO A 130 15.29 -19.54 -2.37
C PRO A 130 15.67 -18.57 -1.25
N LEU A 131 15.17 -17.33 -1.30
CA LEU A 131 15.42 -16.32 -0.26
C LEU A 131 14.64 -16.61 1.01
N HIS A 132 13.39 -17.08 0.89
CA HIS A 132 12.59 -17.53 2.02
C HIS A 132 13.16 -18.78 2.69
N ASP A 133 13.81 -19.66 1.94
CA ASP A 133 14.49 -20.83 2.50
C ASP A 133 15.61 -20.45 3.47
N LEU A 134 16.31 -19.34 3.23
CA LEU A 134 17.32 -18.78 4.14
C LEU A 134 16.72 -18.31 5.48
N LEU A 135 15.41 -18.01 5.51
CA LEU A 135 14.70 -17.58 6.72
C LEU A 135 14.15 -18.74 7.56
N LYS A 136 14.25 -20.00 7.10
CA LYS A 136 13.73 -21.15 7.84
C LYS A 136 14.41 -21.29 9.21
N GLY A 137 13.60 -21.47 10.26
CA GLY A 137 14.08 -21.57 11.64
C GLY A 137 14.60 -20.26 12.25
N ALA A 138 14.48 -19.13 11.56
CA ALA A 138 14.93 -17.84 12.07
C ALA A 138 13.99 -17.28 13.14
N LYS A 139 14.56 -16.76 14.23
CA LYS A 139 13.79 -16.10 15.31
C LYS A 139 13.42 -14.66 14.93
N ASN A 140 12.59 -14.01 15.74
CA ASN A 140 12.36 -12.57 15.61
C ASN A 140 13.64 -11.81 15.95
N LYS A 141 14.00 -10.79 15.14
CA LYS A 141 15.23 -10.00 15.27
C LYS A 141 16.51 -10.86 15.26
N ASP A 142 16.53 -11.87 14.40
CA ASP A 142 17.68 -12.75 14.21
C ASP A 142 18.79 -12.03 13.43
N ASN A 143 19.89 -11.72 14.11
CA ASN A 143 21.02 -10.97 13.55
C ASN A 143 22.14 -11.89 13.02
N ARG A 144 21.88 -13.20 12.87
CA ARG A 144 22.84 -14.09 12.21
C ARG A 144 23.09 -13.63 10.78
N LYS A 145 24.32 -13.85 10.30
CA LYS A 145 24.66 -13.56 8.90
C LYS A 145 23.84 -14.44 7.96
N VAL A 146 23.43 -13.87 6.84
CA VAL A 146 22.76 -14.63 5.78
C VAL A 146 23.80 -15.54 5.10
N PRO A 147 23.54 -16.86 4.98
CA PRO A 147 24.44 -17.76 4.27
C PRO A 147 24.20 -17.64 2.76
N TRP A 148 24.69 -16.54 2.18
CA TRP A 148 24.57 -16.27 0.74
C TRP A 148 25.32 -17.31 -0.10
N THR A 149 24.64 -17.78 -1.15
CA THR A 149 25.18 -18.56 -2.25
C THR A 149 25.05 -17.78 -3.55
N GLU A 150 25.82 -18.11 -4.58
CA GLU A 150 25.71 -17.49 -5.91
C GLU A 150 24.27 -17.50 -6.45
N ASN A 151 23.56 -18.62 -6.27
CA ASN A 151 22.16 -18.73 -6.68
C ASN A 151 21.27 -17.74 -5.92
N THR A 152 21.43 -17.61 -4.61
CA THR A 152 20.59 -16.69 -3.81
C THR A 152 20.93 -15.23 -4.04
N VAL A 153 22.19 -14.89 -4.35
CA VAL A 153 22.57 -13.53 -4.76
C VAL A 153 21.90 -13.19 -6.10
N LYS A 154 21.94 -14.11 -7.06
CA LYS A 154 21.26 -13.94 -8.36
C LYS A 154 19.73 -13.84 -8.27
N ASN A 155 19.10 -14.41 -7.24
CA ASN A 155 17.66 -14.24 -7.02
C ASN A 155 17.31 -12.94 -6.29
N PHE A 156 18.29 -12.34 -5.59
CA PHE A 156 18.14 -11.05 -4.93
C PHE A 156 18.28 -9.90 -5.94
N GLU A 157 19.26 -10.00 -6.84
CA GLU A 157 19.47 -9.09 -7.99
C GLU A 157 18.34 -9.20 -9.03
#